data_AF-A0A6I2RLU0-F1
#
_entry.id   AF-A0A6I2RLU0-F1
#
_cell.length_a   1.000
_cell.length_b   1.000
_cell.length_c   1.000
_cell.angle_alpha   90.00
_cell.angle_beta   90.00
_cell.angle_gamma   90.00
#
_symmetry.space_group_name_H-M   'P 1'
#
loop_
_entity.id
_entity.type
_entity.pdbx_description
1 polymer ?
#
loop_
_entity_poly.entity_id
_entity_poly.type
_entity_poly.pdbx_seq_one_letter_code
_entity_poly.pdbx_strand_id
1 'polypeptide(L)'
;MEFKDFQYLTHGDPVTFLLAWNMLLENGRVSLREHDVSDLAAGLQVRMSNFMTEEKTRSVAETAKGLAELEPSLILHFLQRASHIITLPGEPQEGQCPVCGGGLKYQTPVVDGHEVRRRYRCEDCAATGEEVLHWTCVGHTNVHTADGEPFSPSGSEA
;
A
#
# COMPACT_ATOMS: atom_id res chain seq x y z
N MET A 1 8.34 -10.14 -9.03
CA MET A 1 7.07 -9.61 -8.50
C MET A 1 6.86 -8.26 -9.16
N GLU A 2 5.75 -8.06 -9.85
CA GLU A 2 5.46 -6.79 -10.51
C GLU A 2 4.66 -5.86 -9.59
N PHE A 3 4.59 -4.57 -9.94
CA PHE A 3 3.82 -3.60 -9.15
C PHE A 3 2.35 -4.00 -8.99
N LYS A 4 1.73 -4.59 -10.02
CA LYS A 4 0.33 -5.04 -9.96
C LYS A 4 0.11 -6.15 -8.91
N ASP A 5 1.07 -7.06 -8.77
CA ASP A 5 1.03 -8.14 -7.78
C ASP A 5 1.20 -7.55 -6.37
N PHE A 6 2.14 -6.61 -6.22
CA PHE A 6 2.35 -5.88 -4.97
C PHE A 6 1.12 -5.06 -4.58
N GLN A 7 0.46 -4.42 -5.54
CA GLN A 7 -0.78 -3.69 -5.33
C GLN A 7 -1.90 -4.63 -4.88
N TYR A 8 -2.09 -5.77 -5.56
CA TYR A 8 -3.07 -6.77 -5.14
C TYR A 8 -2.81 -7.25 -3.70
N LEU A 9 -1.56 -7.54 -3.36
CA LEU A 9 -1.18 -7.97 -2.01
C LEU A 9 -1.45 -6.91 -0.95
N THR A 10 -1.28 -5.62 -1.27
CA THR A 10 -1.54 -4.54 -0.31
C THR A 10 -3.03 -4.19 -0.14
N HIS A 11 -3.89 -4.49 -1.12
CA HIS A 11 -5.32 -4.13 -1.09
C HIS A 11 -6.27 -5.32 -0.95
N GLY A 12 -6.03 -6.37 -1.72
CA GLY A 12 -6.89 -7.56 -1.80
C GLY A 12 -6.55 -8.62 -0.76
N ASP A 13 -5.27 -8.71 -0.36
CA ASP A 13 -4.81 -9.70 0.62
C ASP A 13 -3.72 -9.18 1.58
N PRO A 14 -4.03 -8.14 2.38
CA PRO A 14 -3.05 -7.47 3.24
C PRO A 14 -2.44 -8.39 4.29
N VAL A 15 -3.14 -9.45 4.70
CA VAL A 15 -2.61 -10.43 5.66
C VAL A 15 -1.43 -11.18 5.07
N THR A 16 -1.52 -11.64 3.82
CA THR A 16 -0.40 -12.31 3.14
C THR A 16 0.78 -11.37 3.00
N PHE A 17 0.54 -10.11 2.61
CA PHE A 17 1.57 -9.10 2.51
C PHE A 17 2.30 -8.89 3.85
N LEU A 18 1.56 -8.64 4.93
CA LEU A 18 2.13 -8.35 6.25
C LEU A 18 2.95 -9.53 6.80
N LEU A 19 2.45 -10.76 6.65
CA LEU A 19 3.17 -11.95 7.09
C LEU A 19 4.44 -12.18 6.26
N ALA A 20 4.36 -12.01 4.94
CA ALA A 20 5.52 -12.14 4.05
C ALA A 20 6.57 -11.06 4.33
N TRP A 21 6.12 -9.83 4.60
CA TRP A 21 6.96 -8.71 5.02
C TRP A 21 7.68 -8.99 6.34
N ASN A 22 6.95 -9.48 7.35
CA ASN A 22 7.57 -9.90 8.61
C ASN A 22 8.60 -11.00 8.40
N MET A 23 8.31 -12.00 7.56
CA MET A 23 9.24 -13.07 7.24
C MET A 23 10.52 -12.53 6.57
N LEU A 24 10.39 -11.54 5.67
CA LEU A 24 11.52 -10.84 5.07
C LEU A 24 12.38 -10.11 6.10
N LEU A 25 11.76 -9.41 7.06
CA LEU A 25 12.47 -8.67 8.10
C LEU A 25 13.17 -9.60 9.11
N GLU A 26 12.54 -10.71 9.49
CA GLU A 26 13.07 -11.66 10.47
C GLU A 26 14.22 -12.50 9.91
N ASN A 27 14.11 -12.95 8.66
CA ASN A 27 15.06 -13.91 8.07
C ASN A 27 16.11 -13.23 7.18
N GLY A 28 15.80 -12.04 6.67
CA GLY A 28 16.62 -11.34 5.69
C GLY A 28 16.55 -11.98 4.29
N ARG A 29 16.98 -11.20 3.30
CA ARG A 29 16.86 -11.54 1.86
C ARG A 29 17.69 -12.76 1.46
N VAL A 30 18.93 -12.85 1.96
CA VAL A 30 19.85 -13.93 1.61
C VAL A 30 19.26 -15.28 2.01
N SER A 31 18.82 -15.39 3.26
CA SER A 31 18.20 -16.62 3.79
C SER A 31 16.97 -17.03 2.99
N LEU A 32 16.05 -16.09 2.70
CA LEU A 32 14.83 -16.40 1.96
C LEU A 32 15.08 -16.84 0.51
N ARG A 33 16.13 -16.33 -0.13
CA ARG A 33 16.50 -16.74 -1.49
C ARG A 33 17.04 -18.18 -1.52
N GLU A 34 17.80 -18.56 -0.50
CA GLU A 34 18.42 -19.88 -0.39
C GLU A 34 17.44 -20.99 0.01
N HIS A 35 16.43 -20.69 0.82
CA HIS A 35 15.46 -21.69 1.27
C HIS A 35 14.37 -21.97 0.23
N ASP A 36 13.93 -23.22 0.18
CA ASP A 36 12.80 -23.65 -0.63
C ASP A 36 11.46 -23.18 -0.04
N VAL A 37 10.50 -22.92 -0.91
CA VAL A 37 9.15 -22.46 -0.52
C VAL A 37 8.48 -23.45 0.44
N SER A 38 8.68 -24.76 0.23
CA SER A 38 8.14 -25.80 1.11
C SER A 38 8.66 -25.69 2.54
N ASP A 39 9.96 -25.40 2.70
CA ASP A 39 10.60 -25.33 4.01
C ASP A 39 10.15 -24.08 4.76
N LEU A 40 10.06 -22.95 4.04
CA LEU A 40 9.55 -21.70 4.56
C LEU A 40 8.07 -21.83 4.98
N ALA A 41 7.25 -22.47 4.14
CA ALA A 41 5.83 -22.70 4.43
C ALA A 41 5.65 -23.64 5.63
N ALA A 42 6.45 -24.70 5.74
CA ALA A 42 6.44 -25.61 6.88
C ALA A 42 6.83 -24.89 8.18
N GLY A 43 7.88 -24.06 8.14
CA GLY A 43 8.30 -23.24 9.29
C GLY A 43 7.20 -22.27 9.74
N LEU A 44 6.51 -21.65 8.78
CA LEU A 44 5.36 -20.78 9.07
C LEU A 44 4.18 -21.57 9.64
N GLN A 45 3.87 -22.75 9.11
CA GLN A 45 2.80 -23.62 9.61
C GLN A 45 3.06 -24.05 11.06
N VAL A 46 4.31 -24.33 11.43
CA VAL A 46 4.68 -24.64 12.82
C VAL A 46 4.43 -23.46 13.75
N ARG A 47 4.82 -22.24 13.35
CA ARG A 47 4.61 -21.01 14.14
C ARG A 47 3.15 -20.62 14.27
N MET A 48 2.39 -20.75 13.19
CA MET A 48 1.00 -20.34 13.10
C MET A 48 0.02 -21.44 13.51
N SER A 49 0.51 -22.68 13.72
CA SER A 49 -0.31 -23.86 14.03
C SER A 49 -1.45 -24.04 13.01
N ASN A 50 -2.67 -24.33 13.48
CA ASN A 50 -3.86 -24.50 12.65
C ASN A 50 -4.57 -23.18 12.30
N PHE A 51 -3.95 -22.01 12.56
CA PHE A 51 -4.57 -20.72 12.29
C PHE A 51 -4.66 -20.41 10.79
N MET A 52 -3.80 -21.02 9.97
CA MET A 52 -3.76 -20.81 8.52
C MET A 52 -3.81 -22.15 7.78
N THR A 53 -4.44 -22.14 6.60
CA THR A 53 -4.41 -23.28 5.68
C THR A 53 -3.02 -23.44 5.07
N GLU A 54 -2.69 -24.66 4.64
CA GLU A 54 -1.44 -24.94 3.92
C GLU A 54 -1.29 -24.12 2.64
N GLU A 55 -2.40 -23.87 1.94
CA GLU A 55 -2.43 -23.01 0.76
C GLU A 55 -2.02 -21.57 1.12
N LYS A 56 -2.54 -21.06 2.24
CA LYS A 56 -2.25 -19.70 2.69
C LYS A 56 -0.81 -19.56 3.18
N THR A 57 -0.28 -20.56 3.91
CA THR A 57 1.13 -20.54 4.34
C THR A 57 2.10 -20.64 3.16
N ARG A 58 1.76 -21.43 2.13
CA ARG A 58 2.52 -21.46 0.87
C ARG A 58 2.49 -20.10 0.16
N SER A 59 1.31 -19.49 0.03
CA SER A 59 1.17 -18.16 -0.58
C SER A 59 2.01 -17.09 0.13
N VAL A 60 2.06 -17.12 1.47
CA VAL A 60 2.94 -16.24 2.25
C VAL A 60 4.41 -16.49 1.95
N ALA A 61 4.85 -17.75 1.91
CA ALA A 61 6.23 -18.11 1.62
C ALA A 61 6.67 -17.69 0.20
N GLU A 62 5.82 -17.92 -0.81
CA GLU A 62 6.04 -17.47 -2.19
C GLU A 62 6.13 -15.94 -2.27
N THR A 63 5.22 -15.25 -1.59
CA THR A 63 5.22 -13.79 -1.53
C THR A 63 6.49 -13.27 -0.88
N ALA A 64 6.96 -13.88 0.21
CA ALA A 64 8.18 -13.49 0.90
C ALA A 64 9.42 -13.67 0.01
N LYS A 65 9.51 -14.76 -0.76
CA LYS A 65 10.56 -14.90 -1.80
C LYS A 65 10.43 -13.82 -2.85
N GLY A 66 9.23 -13.57 -3.36
CA GLY A 66 8.98 -12.52 -4.35
C GLY A 66 9.45 -11.14 -3.87
N LEU A 67 9.20 -10.80 -2.61
CA LEU A 67 9.71 -9.58 -1.98
C LEU A 67 11.24 -9.61 -1.82
N ALA A 68 11.82 -10.76 -1.44
CA ALA A 68 13.25 -10.91 -1.28
C ALA A 68 14.02 -10.69 -2.60
N GLU A 69 13.43 -11.00 -3.76
CA GLU A 69 14.01 -10.76 -5.09
C GLU A 69 14.02 -9.28 -5.51
N LEU A 70 13.12 -8.44 -4.97
CA LEU A 70 13.02 -7.03 -5.36
C LEU A 70 14.11 -6.17 -4.74
N GLU A 71 14.83 -5.35 -5.50
CA GLU A 71 15.77 -4.37 -4.93
C GLU A 71 15.10 -3.46 -3.87
N PRO A 72 15.80 -3.08 -2.78
CA PRO A 72 15.22 -2.25 -1.73
C PRO A 72 14.62 -0.93 -2.24
N SER A 73 15.26 -0.30 -3.22
CA SER A 73 14.76 0.91 -3.88
C SER A 73 13.42 0.70 -4.57
N LEU A 74 13.24 -0.47 -5.22
CA LEU A 74 12.00 -0.82 -5.90
C LEU A 74 10.87 -1.12 -4.90
N ILE A 75 11.19 -1.76 -3.77
CA ILE A 75 10.23 -1.95 -2.68
C ILE A 75 9.78 -0.60 -2.11
N LEU A 76 10.71 0.32 -1.85
CA LEU A 76 10.39 1.66 -1.36
C LEU A 76 9.51 2.41 -2.37
N HIS A 77 9.83 2.31 -3.66
CA HIS A 77 9.01 2.89 -4.73
C HIS A 77 7.58 2.31 -4.73
N PHE A 78 7.45 0.99 -4.59
CA PHE A 78 6.14 0.33 -4.52
C PHE A 78 5.36 0.73 -3.27
N LEU A 79 6.01 0.81 -2.10
CA LEU A 79 5.40 1.28 -0.86
C LEU A 79 4.96 2.74 -0.97
N GLN A 80 5.74 3.63 -1.60
CA GLN A 80 5.37 5.02 -1.82
C GLN A 80 4.18 5.14 -2.77
N ARG A 81 4.17 4.37 -3.85
CA ARG A 81 3.06 4.33 -4.80
C ARG A 81 1.81 3.68 -4.19
N ALA A 82 2.00 2.79 -3.22
CA ALA A 82 0.96 2.20 -2.40
C ALA A 82 0.72 2.97 -1.08
N SER A 83 1.36 4.12 -0.83
CA SER A 83 1.34 4.79 0.49
C SER A 83 -0.02 5.40 0.84
N HIS A 84 -0.95 5.40 -0.10
CA HIS A 84 -2.35 5.69 0.17
C HIS A 84 -3.08 4.56 0.94
N ILE A 85 -2.44 3.42 1.24
CA ILE A 85 -3.15 2.14 1.48
C ILE A 85 -2.88 1.46 2.84
N ILE A 86 -1.79 1.76 3.55
CA ILE A 86 -1.65 1.27 4.93
C ILE A 86 -2.27 2.30 5.88
N THR A 87 -3.58 2.25 6.04
CA THR A 87 -4.26 3.00 7.10
C THR A 87 -3.97 2.30 8.44
N LEU A 88 -3.19 2.93 9.31
CA LEU A 88 -3.00 2.40 10.66
C LEU A 88 -4.32 2.49 11.44
N PRO A 89 -4.64 1.52 12.33
CA PRO A 89 -5.81 1.63 13.19
C PRO A 89 -5.77 2.94 14.00
N GLY A 90 -6.77 3.80 13.78
CA GLY A 90 -6.86 5.12 14.42
C GLY A 90 -6.29 6.28 13.61
N GLU A 91 -5.78 6.04 12.39
CA GLU A 91 -5.49 7.14 11.47
C GLU A 91 -6.80 7.80 11.00
N PRO A 92 -6.87 9.15 10.96
CA PRO A 92 -8.02 9.85 10.41
C PRO A 92 -8.24 9.43 8.95
N GLN A 93 -9.45 8.96 8.64
CA GLN A 93 -9.86 8.68 7.26
C GLN A 93 -10.39 9.96 6.61
N GLU A 94 -10.10 10.16 5.33
CA GLU A 94 -10.67 11.27 4.56
C GLU A 94 -12.21 11.23 4.66
N GLY A 95 -12.81 12.37 4.97
CA GLY A 95 -14.26 12.50 5.11
C GLY A 95 -14.84 12.00 6.44
N GLN A 96 -14.04 11.40 7.33
CA GLN A 96 -14.51 10.86 8.61
C GLN A 96 -13.96 11.63 9.81
N CYS A 97 -14.84 11.94 10.76
CA CYS A 97 -14.48 12.65 11.98
C CYS A 97 -13.62 11.75 12.88
N PRO A 98 -12.39 12.16 13.25
CA PRO A 98 -11.52 11.35 14.10
C PRO A 98 -12.02 11.25 15.56
N VAL A 99 -12.98 12.10 15.95
CA VAL A 99 -13.52 12.13 17.32
C VAL A 99 -14.69 11.16 17.48
N CYS A 100 -15.60 11.09 16.50
CA CYS A 100 -16.85 10.33 16.64
C CYS A 100 -17.16 9.37 15.49
N GLY A 101 -16.35 9.35 14.43
CA GLY A 101 -16.61 8.54 13.23
C GLY A 101 -17.68 9.10 12.28
N GLY A 102 -18.28 10.24 12.61
CA GLY A 102 -19.30 10.91 11.79
C GLY A 102 -18.76 11.58 10.53
N GLY A 103 -19.65 12.04 9.65
CA GLY A 103 -19.27 12.71 8.39
C GLY A 103 -18.63 14.09 8.61
N LEU A 104 -17.71 14.46 7.71
CA LEU A 104 -17.06 15.78 7.69
C LEU A 104 -17.60 16.67 6.57
N LYS A 105 -17.94 17.91 6.92
CA LYS A 105 -18.23 18.98 5.97
C LYS A 105 -17.02 19.89 5.81
N TYR A 106 -16.50 19.98 4.59
CA TYR A 106 -15.32 20.77 4.27
C TYR A 106 -15.65 22.19 3.79
N GLN A 107 -14.78 23.13 4.14
CA GLN A 107 -14.72 24.46 3.56
C GLN A 107 -13.88 24.45 2.27
N THR A 108 -13.93 25.56 1.52
CA THR A 108 -13.11 25.74 0.32
C THR A 108 -11.62 25.53 0.66
N PRO A 109 -10.91 24.67 -0.10
CA PRO A 109 -9.48 24.45 0.12
C PRO A 109 -8.65 25.71 -0.08
N VAL A 110 -7.58 25.82 0.69
CA VAL A 110 -6.46 26.74 0.44
C VAL A 110 -5.30 25.93 -0.12
N VAL A 111 -4.72 26.37 -1.24
CA VAL A 111 -3.57 25.74 -1.87
C VAL A 111 -2.32 26.56 -1.54
N ASP A 112 -1.31 25.92 -0.97
CA ASP A 112 -0.01 26.51 -0.65
C ASP A 112 1.12 25.59 -1.12
N GLY A 113 1.73 25.93 -2.26
CA GLY A 113 2.75 25.09 -2.89
C GLY A 113 2.24 23.69 -3.22
N HIS A 114 2.78 22.68 -2.52
CA HIS A 114 2.43 21.26 -2.68
C HIS A 114 1.40 20.77 -1.65
N GLU A 115 0.90 21.65 -0.78
CA GLU A 115 -0.10 21.32 0.23
C GLU A 115 -1.47 21.91 -0.13
N VAL A 116 -2.52 21.10 0.04
CA VAL A 116 -3.90 21.56 0.02
C VAL A 116 -4.48 21.42 1.41
N ARG A 117 -4.86 22.54 2.03
CA ARG A 117 -5.43 22.58 3.37
C ARG A 117 -6.93 22.80 3.30
N ARG A 118 -7.69 21.98 4.02
CA ARG A 118 -9.16 22.07 4.09
C ARG A 118 -9.62 22.06 5.53
N ARG A 119 -10.29 23.12 5.97
CA ARG A 119 -10.97 23.10 7.26
C ARG A 119 -12.23 22.26 7.18
N TYR A 120 -12.48 21.48 8.22
CA TYR A 120 -13.68 20.68 8.34
C TYR A 120 -14.47 21.02 9.60
N ARG A 121 -15.76 20.68 9.56
CA ARG A 121 -16.63 20.56 10.73
C ARG A 121 -17.38 19.23 10.64
N CYS A 122 -17.36 18.46 11.72
CA CYS A 122 -18.16 17.24 11.84
C CYS A 122 -19.64 17.59 11.95
N GLU A 123 -20.48 16.86 11.23
CA GLU A 123 -21.92 17.06 11.23
C GLU A 123 -22.61 16.53 12.50
N ASP A 124 -22.02 15.50 13.14
CA ASP A 124 -22.63 14.82 14.28
C ASP A 124 -22.18 15.39 15.63
N CYS A 125 -20.87 15.58 15.85
CA CYS A 125 -20.31 16.04 17.13
C CYS A 125 -19.84 17.49 17.12
N ALA A 126 -20.00 18.20 15.99
CA ALA A 126 -19.58 19.59 15.78
C ALA A 126 -18.06 19.84 15.95
N ALA A 127 -17.23 18.81 16.08
CA ALA A 127 -15.77 18.95 16.12
C ALA A 127 -15.24 19.66 14.86
N THR A 128 -14.21 20.48 15.02
CA THR A 128 -13.58 21.23 13.93
C THR A 128 -12.11 20.89 13.84
N GLY A 129 -11.54 20.95 12.64
CA GLY A 129 -10.12 20.76 12.43
C GLY A 129 -9.69 21.16 11.02
N GLU A 130 -8.45 20.83 10.68
CA GLU A 130 -7.87 21.05 9.36
C GLU A 130 -7.28 19.74 8.86
N GLU A 131 -7.55 19.41 7.60
CA GLU A 131 -6.94 18.31 6.87
C GLU A 131 -5.90 18.88 5.91
N VAL A 132 -4.72 18.27 5.88
CA VAL A 132 -3.60 18.66 5.01
C VAL A 132 -3.35 17.52 4.02
N LEU A 133 -3.67 17.78 2.76
CA LEU A 133 -3.42 16.87 1.66
C LEU A 133 -2.08 17.24 1.02
N HIS A 134 -1.13 16.31 1.04
CA HIS A 134 0.16 16.47 0.37
C HIS A 134 0.08 15.95 -1.05
N TRP A 135 0.23 16.83 -2.04
CA TRP A 135 0.22 16.41 -3.44
C TRP A 135 1.54 15.74 -3.79
N THR A 136 1.50 14.43 -4.05
CA THR A 136 2.60 13.70 -4.69
C THR A 136 2.23 13.43 -6.13
N CYS A 137 3.14 13.70 -7.08
CA CYS A 137 2.91 13.30 -8.47
C CYS A 137 2.98 11.76 -8.55
N VAL A 138 1.82 11.12 -8.65
CA VAL A 138 1.70 9.65 -8.76
C VAL A 138 1.75 9.16 -10.21
N GLY A 139 1.69 10.07 -11.18
CA GLY A 139 1.77 9.77 -12.60
C GLY A 139 1.27 10.92 -13.47
N HIS A 140 1.56 10.83 -14.77
CA HIS A 140 1.03 11.73 -15.77
C HIS A 140 -0.15 11.06 -16.47
N THR A 141 -1.28 11.77 -16.60
CA THR A 141 -2.45 11.33 -17.36
C THR A 141 -2.73 12.32 -18.48
N ASN A 142 -3.39 11.87 -19.56
CA ASN A 142 -3.73 12.73 -20.70
C ASN A 142 -2.51 13.45 -21.33
N VAL A 143 -1.39 12.74 -21.43
CA VAL A 143 -0.15 13.25 -21.99
C VAL A 143 -0.28 13.33 -23.51
N HIS A 144 0.15 14.45 -24.10
CA HIS A 144 0.17 14.63 -25.55
C HIS A 144 1.59 15.01 -26.00
N THR A 145 1.94 14.64 -27.22
CA THR A 145 3.18 15.07 -27.88
C THR A 145 3.11 16.56 -28.22
N ALA A 146 4.24 17.13 -28.65
CA ALA A 146 4.29 18.53 -29.08
C ALA A 146 3.33 18.82 -30.25
N ASP A 147 3.04 17.82 -31.08
CA ASP A 147 2.12 17.91 -32.21
C ASP A 147 0.64 17.74 -31.80
N GLY A 148 0.38 17.51 -30.51
CA GLY A 148 -0.97 17.36 -29.96
C GLY A 148 -1.52 15.92 -30.01
N GLU A 149 -0.70 14.93 -30.40
CA GLU A 149 -1.12 13.53 -30.45
C GLU A 149 -1.06 12.88 -29.06
N PRO A 150 -2.04 12.06 -28.65
CA PRO A 150 -1.98 11.35 -27.38
C PRO A 150 -0.73 10.47 -27.28
N PHE A 151 0.05 10.66 -26.21
CA PHE A 151 1.21 9.83 -25.94
C PHE A 151 0.77 8.48 -25.39
N SER A 152 0.99 7.43 -26.17
CA SER A 152 0.82 6.04 -25.75
C SER A 152 2.19 5.45 -25.41
N PRO A 153 2.50 5.13 -24.15
CA PRO A 153 3.73 4.43 -23.83
C PRO A 153 3.69 3.04 -24.47
N SER A 154 4.61 2.77 -25.40
CA SER A 154 4.77 1.46 -26.01
C SER A 154 5.33 0.49 -24.97
N GLY A 155 4.46 -0.30 -24.31
CA GLY A 155 4.89 -1.42 -23.47
C GLY A 155 4.05 -1.81 -22.25
N SER A 156 2.80 -1.36 -22.11
CA SER A 156 1.90 -1.94 -21.08
C SER A 156 0.78 -2.74 -21.73
N GLU A 157 1.05 -4.01 -22.03
CA GLU A 157 -0.01 -4.97 -22.34
C GLU A 157 -0.89 -5.22 -21.11
N ALA A 158 -2.19 -5.36 -21.40
CA ALA A 158 -3.29 -5.59 -20.48
C ALA A 158 -3.19 -6.93 -19.71
#